data_AF-A0AAX3X149-F1
#
_entry.id   AF-A0AAX3X149-F1
#
_cell.length_a   1.000
_cell.length_b   1.000
_cell.length_c   1.000
_cell.angle_alpha   90.00
_cell.angle_beta   90.00
_cell.angle_gamma   90.00
#
_symmetry.space_group_name_H-M   'P 1'
#
loop_
_entity.id
_entity.type
_entity.pdbx_description
1 polymer ?
#
loop_
_entity_poly.entity_id
_entity_poly.type
_entity_poly.pdbx_seq_one_letter_code
_entity_poly.pdbx_strand_id
1 'polypeptide(L)'
;MLNKEEMNGPAYSPDGSETELLYTNNFSYPILPNSLTRAWSKFVKMNKLKYTNLHGLRHTFASYAIVNGVNFKTIQEQLGHAHVNISIGTYGHLTDEEDKIKDLKIFNKLM
;
A
#
# COMPACT_ATOMS: atom_id res chain seq x y z
N MET A 1 -14.63 13.98 -12.30
CA MET A 1 -13.26 13.62 -11.90
C MET A 1 -12.47 14.93 -11.97
N LEU A 2 -11.95 15.42 -10.84
CA LEU A 2 -11.22 16.71 -10.82
C LEU A 2 -9.85 16.53 -11.49
N ASN A 3 -9.44 17.52 -12.31
CA ASN A 3 -8.20 17.48 -13.08
C ASN A 3 -6.97 17.69 -12.17
N LYS A 4 -5.85 17.08 -12.56
CA LYS A 4 -4.56 17.11 -11.86
C LYS A 4 -3.97 18.50 -11.63
N GLU A 5 -4.43 19.50 -12.39
CA GLU A 5 -3.91 20.88 -12.36
C GLU A 5 -4.60 21.77 -11.31
N GLU A 6 -5.80 21.42 -10.84
CA GLU A 6 -6.55 22.23 -9.87
C GLU A 6 -6.21 21.92 -8.40
N MET A 7 -5.40 20.88 -8.14
CA MET A 7 -5.06 20.43 -6.78
C MET A 7 -3.71 20.95 -6.25
N ASN A 8 -2.88 21.57 -7.10
CA ASN A 8 -1.51 21.94 -6.77
C ASN A 8 -1.39 23.42 -6.36
N GLY A 9 -2.02 23.78 -5.24
CA GLY A 9 -1.52 24.92 -4.48
C GLY A 9 -0.14 24.58 -3.90
N PRO A 10 0.73 25.56 -3.62
CA PRO A 10 2.02 25.29 -2.97
C PRO A 10 1.77 24.54 -1.66
N ALA A 11 2.46 23.42 -1.45
CA ALA A 11 2.43 22.69 -0.20
C ALA A 11 3.60 23.13 0.67
N TYR A 12 3.43 23.18 1.98
CA TYR A 12 4.43 23.69 2.90
C TYR A 12 4.80 22.67 3.97
N SER A 13 6.08 22.63 4.33
CA SER A 13 6.58 21.95 5.52
C SER A 13 6.16 22.69 6.81
N PRO A 14 6.26 22.05 7.99
CA PRO A 14 5.98 22.70 9.27
C PRO A 14 6.84 23.93 9.56
N ASP A 15 8.01 24.05 8.93
CA ASP A 15 8.93 25.19 9.02
C ASP A 15 8.61 26.31 8.01
N GLY A 16 7.59 26.14 7.17
CA GLY A 16 7.18 27.11 6.15
C GLY A 16 7.91 27.00 4.81
N SER A 17 8.83 26.04 4.64
CA SER A 17 9.47 25.78 3.34
C SER A 17 8.48 25.14 2.35
N GLU A 18 8.56 25.49 1.06
CA GLU A 18 7.75 24.86 0.02
C GLU A 18 8.15 23.39 -0.20
N THR A 19 7.18 22.56 -0.55
CA THR A 19 7.29 21.12 -0.75
C THR A 19 6.42 20.66 -1.92
N GLU A 20 6.70 19.45 -2.41
CA GLU A 20 5.96 18.81 -3.52
C GLU A 20 4.95 17.77 -3.01
N LEU A 21 4.33 17.99 -1.84
CA LEU A 21 3.36 17.04 -1.30
C LEU A 21 2.10 16.97 -2.16
N LEU A 22 1.74 15.77 -2.59
CA LEU A 22 0.50 15.52 -3.35
C LEU A 22 -0.78 15.65 -2.51
N TYR A 23 -0.68 15.50 -1.20
CA TYR A 23 -1.83 15.54 -0.28
C TYR A 23 -1.53 16.45 0.92
N THR A 24 -2.35 17.48 1.07
CA THR A 24 -2.27 18.44 2.17
C THR A 24 -3.60 18.55 2.89
N ASN A 25 -3.59 19.19 4.06
CA ASN A 25 -4.82 19.70 4.65
C ASN A 25 -5.33 20.93 3.88
N ASN A 26 -6.47 21.49 4.31
CA ASN A 26 -7.07 22.69 3.69
C ASN A 26 -6.20 23.96 3.82
N PHE A 27 -5.07 23.88 4.53
CA PHE A 27 -4.12 24.96 4.73
C PHE A 27 -2.79 24.71 4.00
N SER A 28 -2.74 23.74 3.08
CA SER A 28 -1.53 23.35 2.33
C SER A 28 -0.39 22.76 3.17
N TYR A 29 -0.66 22.33 4.40
CA TYR A 29 0.33 21.65 5.25
C TYR A 29 0.16 20.12 5.24
N PRO A 30 1.15 19.34 5.70
CA PRO A 30 1.08 17.90 5.70
C PRO A 30 -0.09 17.42 6.56
N ILE A 31 -0.80 16.40 6.06
CA ILE A 31 -1.85 15.75 6.84
C ILE A 31 -1.18 14.99 8.01
N LEU A 32 -1.75 15.08 9.22
CA LEU A 32 -1.25 14.30 10.36
C LEU A 32 -1.26 12.79 10.04
N PRO A 33 -0.22 12.02 10.42
CA PRO A 33 -0.10 10.60 10.06
C PRO A 33 -1.32 9.75 10.43
N ASN A 34 -1.96 10.06 11.55
CA ASN A 34 -3.11 9.31 12.06
C ASN A 34 -4.46 9.73 11.45
N SER A 35 -4.51 10.81 10.66
CA SER A 35 -5.76 11.32 10.08
C SER A 35 -6.43 10.29 9.17
N LEU A 36 -5.64 9.64 8.30
CA LEU A 36 -6.15 8.62 7.39
C LEU A 36 -6.66 7.39 8.14
N THR A 37 -5.91 6.92 9.15
CA THR A 37 -6.32 5.80 10.01
C THR A 37 -7.63 6.09 10.74
N ARG A 38 -7.81 7.31 11.26
CA ARG A 38 -9.06 7.74 11.92
C ARG A 38 -10.23 7.84 10.94
N ALA A 39 -10.00 8.42 9.76
CA ALA A 39 -11.01 8.51 8.71
C ALA A 39 -11.48 7.12 8.28
N TRP A 40 -10.54 6.19 8.06
CA TRP A 40 -10.82 4.80 7.74
C TRP A 40 -11.63 4.10 8.85
N SER A 41 -11.21 4.26 10.11
CA SER A 41 -11.92 3.66 11.25
C SER A 41 -13.36 4.14 11.35
N LYS A 42 -13.60 5.43 11.05
CA LYS A 42 -14.95 6.02 10.99
C LYS A 42 -15.75 5.42 9.83
N PHE A 43 -15.16 5.34 8.65
CA PHE A 43 -15.78 4.75 7.46
C PHE A 43 -16.23 3.30 7.68
N VAL A 44 -15.37 2.44 8.24
CA VAL A 44 -15.70 1.03 8.53
C VAL A 44 -16.89 0.94 9.50
N LYS A 45 -16.86 1.74 10.58
CA LYS A 45 -17.96 1.77 11.56
C LYS A 45 -19.28 2.25 10.96
N MET A 46 -19.24 3.34 10.19
CA MET A 46 -20.44 3.92 9.55
C MET A 46 -21.11 2.94 8.58
N ASN A 47 -20.31 2.15 7.86
CA ASN A 47 -20.80 1.19 6.87
C ASN A 47 -21.02 -0.22 7.44
N LYS A 48 -20.90 -0.41 8.77
CA LYS A 48 -21.05 -1.72 9.44
C LYS A 48 -20.21 -2.83 8.80
N LEU A 49 -19.02 -2.49 8.31
CA LEU A 49 -18.10 -3.46 7.72
C LEU A 49 -17.42 -4.27 8.82
N LYS A 50 -17.02 -5.50 8.50
CA LYS A 50 -16.10 -6.28 9.35
C LYS A 50 -14.85 -5.44 9.62
N TYR A 51 -14.39 -5.43 10.88
CA TYR A 51 -13.22 -4.66 11.26
C TYR A 51 -12.02 -5.05 10.38
N THR A 52 -11.46 -4.03 9.72
CA THR A 52 -10.21 -4.12 8.98
C THR A 52 -9.50 -2.77 9.09
N ASN A 53 -8.18 -2.79 9.20
CA ASN A 53 -7.36 -1.58 9.19
C ASN A 53 -6.71 -1.40 7.80
N LEU A 54 -6.04 -0.26 7.58
CA LEU A 54 -5.40 0.03 6.29
C LEU A 54 -4.30 -0.99 5.93
N HIS A 55 -3.61 -1.55 6.92
CA HIS A 55 -2.66 -2.63 6.70
C HIS A 55 -3.34 -3.94 6.28
N GLY A 56 -4.53 -4.22 6.82
CA GLY A 56 -5.40 -5.31 6.41
C GLY A 56 -5.83 -5.19 4.95
N LEU A 57 -6.13 -3.99 4.46
CA LEU A 57 -6.40 -3.77 3.03
C LEU A 57 -5.18 -4.07 2.16
N ARG A 58 -3.98 -3.67 2.61
CA ARG A 58 -2.72 -3.99 1.93
C ARG A 58 -2.49 -5.51 1.88
N HIS A 59 -2.87 -6.23 2.93
CA HIS A 59 -2.87 -7.70 2.91
C HIS A 59 -3.89 -8.28 1.93
N THR A 60 -5.13 -7.75 1.92
CA THR A 60 -6.17 -8.18 0.98
C THR A 60 -5.73 -7.97 -0.47
N PHE A 61 -5.11 -6.83 -0.79
CA PHE A 61 -4.56 -6.57 -2.12
C PHE A 61 -3.53 -7.62 -2.54
N ALA A 62 -2.57 -7.92 -1.66
CA ALA A 62 -1.55 -8.91 -1.95
C ALA A 62 -2.13 -10.31 -2.12
N SER A 63 -2.98 -10.77 -1.20
CA SER A 63 -3.66 -12.07 -1.31
C SER A 63 -4.48 -12.17 -2.60
N TYR A 64 -5.21 -11.11 -2.96
CA TYR A 64 -6.01 -11.08 -4.19
C TYR A 64 -5.12 -11.16 -5.43
N ALA A 65 -4.03 -10.39 -5.49
CA ALA A 65 -3.10 -10.43 -6.62
C ALA A 65 -2.47 -11.83 -6.80
N ILE A 66 -2.11 -12.47 -5.70
CA ILE A 66 -1.52 -13.82 -5.68
C ILE A 66 -2.50 -14.86 -6.23
N VAL A 67 -3.75 -14.86 -5.75
CA VAL A 67 -4.80 -15.77 -6.23
C VAL A 67 -5.08 -15.59 -7.72
N ASN A 68 -4.86 -14.39 -8.26
CA ASN A 68 -5.00 -14.10 -9.69
C ASN A 68 -3.73 -14.38 -10.51
N GLY A 69 -2.73 -15.07 -9.94
CA GLY A 69 -1.52 -15.50 -10.65
C GLY A 69 -0.50 -14.39 -10.88
N VAL A 70 -0.59 -13.26 -10.15
CA VAL A 70 0.45 -12.24 -10.19
C VAL A 70 1.69 -12.76 -9.46
N ASN A 71 2.85 -12.67 -10.11
CA ASN A 71 4.11 -13.13 -9.55
C ASN A 71 4.48 -12.39 -8.23
N PHE A 72 5.05 -13.11 -7.27
CA PHE A 72 5.42 -12.56 -5.96
C PHE A 72 6.40 -11.38 -6.05
N LYS A 73 7.30 -11.36 -7.04
CA LYS A 73 8.25 -10.26 -7.26
C LYS A 73 7.53 -8.96 -7.61
N THR A 74 6.56 -9.03 -8.53
CA THR A 74 5.75 -7.88 -8.92
C THR A 74 4.97 -7.32 -7.74
N ILE A 75 4.40 -8.19 -6.91
CA ILE A 75 3.68 -7.78 -5.71
C ILE A 75 4.64 -7.17 -4.68
N GLN A 76 5.84 -7.73 -4.50
CA GLN A 76 6.86 -7.17 -3.61
C GLN A 76 7.26 -5.76 -4.04
N GLU A 77 7.52 -5.55 -5.33
CA GLU A 77 7.85 -4.24 -5.91
C GLU A 77 6.71 -3.23 -5.70
N GLN A 78 5.46 -3.62 -5.98
CA GLN A 78 4.29 -2.77 -5.76
C GLN A 78 4.06 -2.42 -4.29
N LEU A 79 4.36 -3.35 -3.38
CA LEU A 79 4.26 -3.10 -1.94
C LEU A 79 5.48 -2.33 -1.40
N GLY A 80 6.60 -2.31 -2.12
CA GLY A 80 7.85 -1.73 -1.64
C GLY A 80 8.42 -2.48 -0.43
N HIS A 81 8.20 -3.79 -0.33
CA HIS A 81 8.86 -4.60 0.71
C HIS A 81 10.33 -4.80 0.34
N ALA A 82 11.24 -4.53 1.28
CA ALA A 82 12.67 -4.78 1.10
C ALA A 82 13.00 -6.27 0.91
N HIS A 83 12.13 -7.18 1.38
CA HIS A 83 12.34 -8.63 1.30
C HIS A 83 11.08 -9.38 0.85
N VAL A 84 11.22 -10.18 -0.22
CA VAL A 84 10.17 -11.08 -0.75
C VAL A 84 9.71 -12.09 0.30
N ASN A 85 10.60 -12.46 1.22
CA ASN A 85 10.35 -13.45 2.27
C ASN A 85 9.19 -13.06 3.20
N ILE A 86 8.91 -11.77 3.37
CA ILE A 86 7.74 -11.31 4.14
C ILE A 86 6.45 -11.68 3.39
N SER A 87 6.41 -11.45 2.08
CA SER A 87 5.26 -11.77 1.24
C SER A 87 5.07 -13.27 1.07
N ILE A 88 6.15 -14.05 0.84
CA ILE A 88 6.09 -15.51 0.76
C ILE A 88 5.70 -16.13 2.10
N GLY A 89 6.25 -15.65 3.23
CA GLY A 89 5.87 -16.15 4.56
C GLY A 89 4.41 -15.85 4.93
N THR A 90 3.88 -14.69 4.49
CA THR A 90 2.52 -14.25 4.82
C THR A 90 1.47 -14.90 3.91
N TYR A 91 1.76 -15.08 2.62
CA TYR A 91 0.79 -15.52 1.62
C TYR A 91 1.12 -16.83 0.92
N GLY A 92 2.25 -17.46 1.22
CA GLY A 92 2.66 -18.71 0.55
C GLY A 92 1.64 -19.83 0.71
N HIS A 93 0.79 -19.81 1.74
CA HIS A 93 -0.31 -20.78 1.87
C HIS A 93 -1.40 -20.63 0.79
N LEU A 94 -1.40 -19.55 0.00
CA LEU A 94 -2.36 -19.28 -1.07
C LEU A 94 -1.87 -19.75 -2.45
N THR A 95 -0.67 -20.34 -2.53
CA THR A 95 -0.04 -20.78 -3.79
C THR A 95 0.57 -22.17 -3.66
N ASP A 96 0.57 -22.92 -4.76
CA ASP A 96 1.19 -24.24 -4.82
C ASP A 96 2.71 -24.19 -4.61
N GLU A 97 3.27 -25.27 -4.06
CA GLU A 97 4.71 -25.40 -3.76
C GLU A 97 5.61 -25.14 -4.99
N GLU A 98 5.16 -25.53 -6.19
CA GLU A 98 5.90 -25.33 -7.43
C GLU A 98 6.06 -23.85 -7.78
N ASP A 99 5.01 -23.05 -7.61
CA ASP A 99 5.04 -21.60 -7.87
C ASP A 99 5.92 -20.86 -6.85
N LYS A 100 5.90 -21.29 -5.58
CA LYS A 100 6.84 -20.76 -4.56
C LYS A 100 8.29 -21.01 -4.96
N ILE A 101 8.62 -22.23 -5.38
CA ILE A 101 10.00 -22.62 -5.75
C ILE A 101 10.45 -21.86 -6.99
N LYS A 102 9.56 -21.67 -7.96
CA LYS A 102 9.84 -20.90 -9.17
C LYS A 102 10.15 -19.44 -8.85
N ASP A 103 9.38 -18.83 -7.97
CA ASP A 103 9.55 -17.44 -7.56
C ASP A 103 10.82 -17.23 -6.72
N LEU A 104 11.16 -18.17 -5.83
CA LEU A 104 12.43 -18.16 -5.09
C LEU A 104 13.65 -18.31 -6.02
N LYS A 105 13.56 -19.16 -7.05
CA LYS A 105 14.64 -19.34 -8.04
C LYS A 105 14.83 -18.09 -8.89
N ILE A 106 13.76 -17.40 -9.28
CA ILE A 106 13.83 -16.13 -10.00
C ILE A 106 14.49 -15.07 -9.13
N PHE A 107 14.14 -15.00 -7.84
CA PHE A 107 14.72 -14.05 -6.90
C PHE A 107 16.23 -14.23 -6.74
N ASN A 108 16.70 -15.46 -6.54
CA ASN A 108 18.14 -15.75 -6.38
C ASN A 108 18.96 -15.56 -7.67
N LYS A 109 18.33 -15.48 -8.84
CA LYS A 109 19.00 -15.26 -10.12
C LYS A 109 19.20 -13.77 -10.46
N LEU A 110 18.45 -12.89 -9.79
CA LEU A 110 18.46 -11.45 -10.02
C LEU A 110 19.27 -10.66 -8.98
N MET A 111 19.83 -11.38 -7.99
CA MET A 111 20.81 -10.93 -7.00
C MET A 111 22.17 -11.55 -7.34
#